data_AF-A0A1R1Y5X4-F1
#
_entry.id   AF-A0A1R1Y5X4-F1
#
_cell.length_a   1.000
_cell.length_b   1.000
_cell.length_c   1.000
_cell.angle_alpha   90.00
_cell.angle_beta   90.00
_cell.angle_gamma   90.00
#
_symmetry.space_group_name_H-M   'P 1'
#
loop_
_entity.id
_entity.type
_entity.pdbx_description
1 polymer ?
#
loop_
_entity_poly.entity_id
_entity_poly.type
_entity_poly.pdbx_seq_one_letter_code
_entity_poly.pdbx_strand_id
1 'polypeptide(L)'
;MQESLSILPEVLHKKQFVGDILVFICAIGTGFTQTILGLATFLFNWVAIVLLHISGLEKFVIPNFLQFKFILINTVFGLIYNACFIIVLSLTSPIFAAVGVMLTIPVSILTEIFYEGNSISISVYFGGIFVIAGFCLLSYVQFSEDHK
;
A
#
# COMPACT_ATOMS: atom_id res chain seq x y z
N MET A 1 -5.59 -2.37 44.78
CA MET A 1 -4.38 -2.50 43.93
C MET A 1 -4.08 -3.96 43.58
N GLN A 2 -4.16 -4.92 44.51
CA GLN A 2 -4.05 -6.36 44.21
C GLN A 2 -5.20 -6.89 43.33
N GLU A 3 -6.43 -6.42 43.57
CA GLU A 3 -7.63 -6.83 42.82
C GLU A 3 -7.62 -6.35 41.35
N SER A 4 -7.07 -5.16 41.09
CA SER A 4 -6.82 -4.67 39.72
C SER A 4 -5.73 -5.45 38.98
N LEU A 5 -4.79 -6.08 39.71
CA LEU A 5 -3.69 -6.84 39.14
C LEU A 5 -4.10 -8.29 38.79
N SER A 6 -5.06 -8.87 39.53
CA SER A 6 -5.63 -10.20 39.22
C SER A 6 -6.58 -10.19 38.02
N ILE A 7 -7.22 -9.06 37.73
CA ILE A 7 -8.14 -8.89 36.59
C ILE A 7 -7.38 -8.54 35.29
N LEU A 8 -6.12 -8.09 35.41
CA LEU A 8 -5.28 -7.65 34.30
C LEU A 8 -5.09 -8.68 33.17
N PRO A 9 -4.77 -9.97 33.43
CA PRO A 9 -4.58 -10.96 32.35
C PRO A 9 -5.87 -11.29 31.61
N GLU A 10 -7.02 -11.28 32.30
CA GLU A 10 -8.33 -11.53 31.70
C GLU A 10 -8.75 -10.36 30.79
N VAL A 11 -8.50 -9.13 31.22
CA VAL A 11 -8.77 -7.92 30.42
C VAL A 11 -7.82 -7.84 29.22
N LEU A 12 -6.53 -8.20 29.38
CA LEU A 12 -5.57 -8.26 28.28
C LEU A 12 -5.95 -9.31 27.25
N HIS A 13 -6.30 -10.52 27.67
CA HIS A 13 -6.74 -11.59 26.76
C HIS A 13 -8.03 -11.19 26.02
N LYS A 14 -8.97 -10.54 26.71
CA LYS A 14 -10.21 -10.05 26.08
C LYS A 14 -9.95 -8.90 25.10
N LYS A 15 -9.06 -7.96 25.42
CA LYS A 15 -8.64 -6.89 24.50
C LYS A 15 -7.94 -7.44 23.27
N GLN A 16 -7.06 -8.42 23.45
CA GLN A 16 -6.32 -9.06 22.35
C GLN A 16 -7.28 -9.82 21.43
N PHE A 17 -8.17 -10.64 21.99
CA PHE A 17 -9.18 -11.37 21.22
C PHE A 17 -10.12 -10.44 20.43
N VAL A 18 -10.55 -9.33 21.03
CA VAL A 18 -11.37 -8.32 20.34
C VAL A 18 -10.57 -7.62 19.24
N GLY A 19 -9.28 -7.35 19.48
CA GLY A 19 -8.35 -6.82 18.48
C GLY A 19 -8.19 -7.76 17.29
N ASP A 20 -7.91 -9.03 17.52
CA ASP A 20 -7.72 -10.05 16.49
C ASP A 20 -8.99 -10.25 15.64
N ILE A 21 -10.16 -10.26 16.28
CA ILE A 21 -11.46 -10.30 15.57
C ILE A 21 -11.67 -9.06 14.71
N LEU A 22 -11.39 -7.87 15.25
CA LEU A 22 -11.59 -6.62 14.53
C LEU A 22 -10.66 -6.53 13.32
N VAL A 23 -9.40 -6.93 13.50
CA VAL A 23 -8.39 -7.03 12.45
C VAL A 23 -8.84 -7.99 11.35
N PHE A 24 -9.36 -9.16 11.71
CA PHE A 24 -9.86 -10.15 10.75
C PHE A 24 -11.05 -9.63 9.93
N ILE A 25 -12.00 -8.95 10.58
CA ILE A 25 -13.14 -8.32 9.92
C ILE A 25 -12.67 -7.21 8.96
N CYS A 26 -11.72 -6.37 9.40
CA CYS A 26 -11.13 -5.30 8.57
C CYS A 26 -10.38 -5.86 7.36
N ALA A 27 -9.64 -6.96 7.51
CA ALA A 27 -8.91 -7.60 6.41
C ALA A 27 -9.88 -8.14 5.34
N ILE A 28 -10.95 -8.82 5.75
CA ILE A 28 -12.00 -9.29 4.85
C ILE A 28 -12.70 -8.11 4.16
N GLY A 29 -13.07 -7.08 4.93
CA GLY A 29 -13.69 -5.88 4.40
C GLY A 29 -12.83 -5.18 3.36
N THR A 30 -11.53 -5.03 3.63
CA THR A 30 -10.57 -4.40 2.71
C THR A 30 -10.42 -5.22 1.43
N GLY A 31 -10.24 -6.53 1.53
CA GLY A 31 -10.16 -7.42 0.35
C GLY A 31 -11.42 -7.38 -0.52
N PHE A 32 -12.60 -7.33 0.12
CA PHE A 32 -13.87 -7.16 -0.58
C PHE A 32 -13.95 -5.81 -1.32
N THR A 33 -13.59 -4.71 -0.66
CA THR A 33 -13.54 -3.40 -1.30
C THR A 33 -12.56 -3.34 -2.47
N GLN A 34 -11.39 -3.97 -2.35
CA GLN A 34 -10.39 -4.07 -3.42
C GLN A 34 -10.95 -4.83 -4.63
N THR A 35 -11.72 -5.90 -4.38
CA THR A 35 -12.34 -6.72 -5.43
C THR A 35 -13.42 -5.93 -6.17
N ILE A 36 -14.27 -5.20 -5.44
CA ILE A 36 -15.27 -4.32 -6.06
C ILE A 36 -14.59 -3.20 -6.85
N LEU A 37 -13.54 -2.58 -6.30
CA LEU A 37 -12.79 -1.54 -6.98
C LEU A 37 -12.17 -2.06 -8.28
N GLY A 38 -11.61 -3.28 -8.26
CA GLY A 38 -11.08 -3.94 -9.45
C GLY A 38 -12.15 -4.21 -10.51
N LEU A 39 -13.31 -4.74 -10.11
CA LEU A 39 -14.46 -4.98 -11.00
C LEU A 39 -15.01 -3.67 -11.57
N ALA A 40 -15.19 -2.66 -10.73
CA ALA A 40 -15.63 -1.34 -11.15
C ALA A 40 -14.63 -0.73 -12.14
N THR A 41 -13.33 -0.77 -11.83
CA THR A 41 -12.28 -0.27 -12.72
C THR A 41 -12.34 -0.99 -14.07
N PHE A 42 -12.48 -2.32 -14.09
CA PHE A 42 -12.61 -3.07 -15.33
C PHE A 42 -13.84 -2.66 -16.16
N LEU A 43 -15.00 -2.51 -15.52
CA LEU A 43 -16.25 -2.12 -16.20
C LEU A 43 -16.21 -0.66 -16.70
N PHE A 44 -15.74 0.28 -15.87
CA PHE A 44 -15.70 1.69 -16.21
C PHE A 44 -14.57 2.03 -17.19
N ASN A 45 -13.35 1.49 -17.02
CA ASN A 45 -12.27 1.74 -17.98
C ASN A 45 -12.58 1.17 -19.35
N TRP A 46 -13.30 0.03 -19.45
CA TRP A 46 -13.66 -0.51 -20.75
C TRP A 46 -14.55 0.45 -21.54
N VAL A 47 -15.53 1.08 -20.89
CA VAL A 47 -16.37 2.12 -21.50
C VAL A 47 -15.53 3.31 -21.93
N ALA A 48 -14.61 3.79 -21.09
CA ALA A 48 -13.72 4.90 -21.42
C ALA A 48 -12.83 4.61 -22.64
N ILE A 49 -12.25 3.39 -22.72
CA ILE A 49 -11.41 2.96 -23.85
C ILE A 49 -12.22 2.91 -25.15
N VAL A 50 -13.44 2.32 -25.12
CA VAL A 50 -14.30 2.26 -26.31
C VAL A 50 -14.68 3.66 -26.79
N LEU A 51 -15.03 4.56 -25.86
CA LEU A 51 -15.35 5.94 -26.20
C LEU A 51 -14.16 6.69 -26.82
N LEU A 52 -12.96 6.56 -26.23
CA LEU A 52 -11.72 7.17 -26.75
C LEU A 52 -11.34 6.65 -28.14
N HIS A 53 -11.60 5.37 -28.40
CA HIS A 53 -11.36 4.76 -29.70
C HIS A 53 -12.31 5.30 -30.77
N ILE A 54 -13.60 5.41 -30.47
CA ILE A 54 -14.62 5.93 -31.39
C ILE A 54 -14.41 7.43 -31.65
N SER A 55 -14.04 8.20 -30.62
CA SER A 55 -13.73 9.63 -30.78
C SER A 55 -12.42 9.90 -31.52
N GLY A 56 -11.63 8.87 -31.82
CA GLY A 56 -10.37 8.98 -32.55
C GLY A 56 -9.24 9.67 -31.79
N LEU A 57 -9.40 9.90 -30.48
CA LEU A 57 -8.40 10.55 -29.63
C LEU A 57 -7.23 9.60 -29.34
N GLU A 58 -7.52 8.31 -29.14
CA GLU A 58 -6.50 7.27 -28.97
C GLU A 58 -6.86 6.00 -29.77
N LYS A 59 -5.93 5.52 -30.59
CA LYS A 59 -6.10 4.25 -31.30
C LYS A 59 -5.67 3.10 -30.41
N PHE A 60 -6.61 2.21 -30.11
CA PHE A 60 -6.30 0.98 -29.40
C PHE A 60 -5.51 0.03 -30.32
N VAL A 61 -4.29 -0.29 -29.91
CA VAL A 61 -3.41 -1.23 -30.62
C VAL A 61 -3.11 -2.38 -29.67
N ILE A 62 -3.25 -3.61 -30.18
CA ILE A 62 -2.92 -4.81 -29.41
C ILE A 62 -1.41 -4.83 -29.17
N PRO A 63 -0.96 -5.02 -27.92
CA PRO A 63 0.47 -4.97 -27.58
C PRO A 63 1.25 -6.10 -28.26
N ASN A 64 2.51 -5.81 -28.62
CA ASN A 64 3.45 -6.84 -29.06
C ASN A 64 3.81 -7.78 -27.89
N PHE A 65 4.31 -8.98 -28.18
CA PHE A 65 4.66 -10.00 -27.18
C PHE A 65 5.57 -9.47 -26.06
N LEU A 66 6.54 -8.62 -26.39
CA LEU A 66 7.44 -8.02 -25.39
C LEU A 66 6.70 -7.06 -24.45
N GLN A 67 5.80 -6.22 -24.98
CA GLN A 67 4.99 -5.28 -24.20
C GLN A 67 4.01 -6.05 -23.31
N PHE A 68 3.38 -7.10 -23.85
CA PHE A 68 2.50 -7.98 -23.09
C PHE A 68 3.23 -8.60 -21.90
N LYS A 69 4.49 -9.03 -22.08
CA LYS A 69 5.31 -9.56 -20.99
C LYS A 69 5.55 -8.52 -19.88
N PHE A 70 5.87 -7.28 -20.23
CA PHE A 70 6.05 -6.22 -19.24
C PHE A 70 4.74 -5.89 -18.50
N ILE A 71 3.62 -5.84 -19.20
CA ILE A 71 2.29 -5.65 -18.60
C ILE A 71 1.99 -6.78 -17.60
N LEU A 72 2.26 -8.03 -17.99
CA LEU A 72 2.04 -9.19 -17.12
C LEU A 72 2.91 -9.12 -15.86
N ILE A 73 4.20 -8.83 -16.01
CA ILE A 73 5.13 -8.69 -14.88
C ILE A 73 4.66 -7.57 -13.94
N ASN A 74 4.32 -6.40 -14.48
CA ASN A 74 3.80 -5.29 -13.69
C ASN A 74 2.52 -5.65 -12.94
N THR A 75 1.61 -6.38 -13.60
CA THR A 75 0.36 -6.85 -12.98
C THR A 75 0.62 -7.80 -11.82
N VAL A 76 1.58 -8.73 -11.97
CA VAL A 76 1.97 -9.67 -10.90
C VAL A 76 2.60 -8.92 -9.73
N PHE A 77 3.49 -7.97 -9.97
CA PHE A 77 4.06 -7.13 -8.89
C PHE A 77 2.98 -6.30 -8.19
N GLY A 78 2.03 -5.73 -8.94
CA GLY A 78 0.89 -5.02 -8.36
C GLY A 78 0.00 -5.93 -7.49
N LEU A 79 -0.21 -7.18 -7.90
CA LEU A 79 -0.94 -8.16 -7.09
C LEU A 79 -0.19 -8.50 -5.79
N ILE A 80 1.12 -8.78 -5.88
CA ILE A 80 1.96 -9.06 -4.72
C ILE A 80 1.98 -7.86 -3.77
N TYR A 81 2.15 -6.65 -4.29
CA TYR A 81 2.11 -5.41 -3.51
C TYR A 81 0.80 -5.26 -2.73
N ASN A 82 -0.35 -5.42 -3.40
CA ASN A 82 -1.65 -5.31 -2.76
C ASN A 82 -1.87 -6.40 -1.69
N ALA A 83 -1.43 -7.63 -1.94
CA ALA A 83 -1.50 -8.72 -0.96
C ALA A 83 -0.63 -8.42 0.27
N CYS A 84 0.62 -8.00 0.07
CA CYS A 84 1.51 -7.58 1.15
C CYS A 84 0.94 -6.40 1.93
N PHE A 85 0.30 -5.44 1.26
CA PHE A 85 -0.30 -4.29 1.91
C PHE A 85 -1.45 -4.68 2.86
N ILE A 86 -2.34 -5.58 2.44
CA ILE A 86 -3.42 -6.11 3.30
C ILE A 86 -2.83 -6.88 4.50
N ILE A 87 -1.77 -7.67 4.28
CA ILE A 87 -1.07 -8.39 5.37
C ILE A 87 -0.46 -7.39 6.37
N VAL A 88 0.23 -6.35 5.92
CA VAL A 88 0.81 -5.33 6.80
C VAL A 88 -0.28 -4.57 7.56
N LEU A 89 -1.38 -4.20 6.90
CA LEU A 89 -2.54 -3.61 7.56
C LEU A 89 -3.14 -4.50 8.63
N SER A 90 -3.09 -5.82 8.44
CA SER A 90 -3.58 -6.79 9.41
C SER A 90 -2.61 -7.01 10.58
N LEU A 91 -1.31 -6.85 10.36
CA LEU A 91 -0.28 -7.10 11.38
C LEU A 91 0.10 -5.84 12.18
N THR A 92 -0.15 -4.65 11.63
CA THR A 92 0.32 -3.37 12.16
C THR A 92 -0.79 -2.32 12.22
N SER A 93 -0.47 -1.11 12.67
CA SER A 93 -1.44 -0.01 12.64
C SER A 93 -1.67 0.50 11.20
N PRO A 94 -2.91 0.90 10.84
CA PRO A 94 -3.19 1.44 9.51
C PRO A 94 -2.31 2.63 9.10
N ILE A 95 -1.89 3.42 10.10
CA ILE A 95 -0.99 4.57 9.94
C ILE A 95 0.41 4.10 9.54
N PHE A 96 0.93 3.08 10.24
CA PHE A 96 2.26 2.53 9.95
C PHE A 96 2.31 1.92 8.54
N ALA A 97 1.27 1.19 8.13
CA ALA A 97 1.16 0.64 6.78
C ALA A 97 1.17 1.74 5.70
N ALA A 98 0.40 2.82 5.91
CA ALA A 98 0.31 3.93 4.95
C ALA A 98 1.65 4.66 4.78
N VAL A 99 2.36 4.96 5.88
CA VAL A 99 3.67 5.63 5.79
C VAL A 99 4.76 4.70 5.30
N GLY A 100 4.69 3.40 5.63
CA GLY A 100 5.56 2.38 5.04
C GLY A 100 5.43 2.31 3.52
N VAL A 101 4.22 2.46 2.97
CA VAL A 101 4.02 2.57 1.52
C VAL A 101 4.67 3.83 0.95
N MET A 102 4.66 4.96 1.67
CA MET A 102 5.27 6.19 1.14
C MET A 102 6.78 6.07 0.90
N LEU A 103 7.48 5.14 1.56
CA LEU A 103 8.88 4.82 1.28
C LEU A 103 9.12 4.35 -0.17
N THR A 104 8.07 3.98 -0.93
CA THR A 104 8.24 3.71 -2.36
C THR A 104 8.69 4.95 -3.12
N ILE A 105 8.43 6.17 -2.63
CA ILE A 105 8.85 7.44 -3.25
C ILE A 105 10.38 7.57 -3.28
N PRO A 106 11.12 7.53 -2.15
CA PRO A 106 12.57 7.57 -2.20
C PRO A 106 13.16 6.37 -2.95
N VAL A 107 12.53 5.20 -2.90
CA VAL A 107 12.97 4.03 -3.69
C VAL A 107 12.82 4.29 -5.19
N SER A 108 11.73 4.91 -5.65
CA SER A 108 11.54 5.22 -7.07
C SER A 108 12.56 6.25 -7.57
N ILE A 109 12.90 7.24 -6.74
CA ILE A 109 13.97 8.22 -7.04
C ILE A 109 15.30 7.52 -7.23
N LEU A 110 15.65 6.56 -6.36
CA LEU A 110 16.86 5.76 -6.53
C LEU A 110 16.84 4.98 -7.84
N THR A 111 15.72 4.32 -8.18
CA THR A 111 15.64 3.59 -9.46
C THR A 111 15.81 4.50 -10.67
N GLU A 112 15.28 5.73 -10.63
CA GLU A 112 15.40 6.71 -11.72
C GLU A 112 16.85 7.20 -11.90
N ILE A 113 17.56 7.47 -10.80
CA ILE A 113 18.98 7.87 -10.85
C ILE A 113 19.87 6.74 -11.36
N PHE A 114 19.69 5.52 -10.84
CA PHE A 114 20.59 4.40 -11.12
C PHE A 114 20.31 3.72 -12.46
N TYR A 115 19.06 3.70 -12.92
CA TYR A 115 18.67 2.97 -14.13
C TYR A 115 18.43 3.87 -15.34
N GLU A 116 17.72 4.99 -15.16
CA GLU A 116 17.36 5.87 -16.28
C GLU A 116 18.41 6.95 -16.55
N GLY A 117 19.22 7.29 -15.55
CA GLY A 117 20.27 8.31 -15.68
C GLY A 117 19.72 9.72 -15.90
N ASN A 118 18.43 9.94 -15.64
CA ASN A 118 17.75 11.21 -15.84
C ASN A 118 18.16 12.22 -14.77
N SER A 119 18.25 13.50 -15.16
CA SER A 119 18.52 14.60 -14.23
C SER A 119 17.24 14.96 -13.48
N ILE A 120 17.13 14.50 -12.23
CA ILE A 120 15.98 14.75 -11.38
C ILE A 120 16.05 16.16 -10.77
N SER A 121 14.91 16.86 -10.73
CA SER A 121 14.80 18.18 -10.10
C SER A 121 15.14 18.14 -8.61
N ILE A 122 15.80 19.20 -8.11
CA ILE A 122 16.21 19.32 -6.71
C ILE A 122 15.02 19.20 -5.74
N SER A 123 13.82 19.65 -6.14
CA SER A 123 12.61 19.58 -5.32
C SER A 123 12.19 18.15 -5.00
N VAL A 124 12.44 17.21 -5.91
CA VAL A 124 12.09 15.79 -5.74
C VAL A 124 12.99 15.15 -4.68
N TYR A 125 14.28 15.51 -4.64
CA TYR A 125 15.19 15.07 -3.59
C TYR A 125 14.76 15.54 -2.21
N PHE A 126 14.33 16.80 -2.08
CA PHE A 126 13.79 17.32 -0.81
C PHE A 126 12.53 16.57 -0.37
N GLY A 127 11.63 16.25 -1.32
CA GLY A 127 10.46 15.42 -1.05
C GLY A 127 10.85 14.03 -0.52
N GLY A 128 11.82 13.36 -1.16
CA GLY A 128 12.34 12.06 -0.71
C GLY A 128 12.92 12.10 0.70
N ILE A 129 13.71 13.13 1.03
CA ILE A 129 14.27 13.33 2.37
C ILE A 129 13.16 13.50 3.42
N PHE A 130 12.12 14.27 3.09
CA PHE A 130 11.01 14.50 4.01
C PHE A 130 10.20 13.23 4.30
N VAL A 131 10.00 12.38 3.28
CA VAL A 131 9.37 11.06 3.44
C VAL A 131 10.21 10.16 4.35
N ILE A 132 11.52 10.10 4.15
CA ILE A 132 12.44 9.32 5.01
C ILE A 132 12.38 9.84 6.45
N ALA A 133 12.43 11.16 6.64
CA ALA A 133 12.35 11.77 7.97
C ALA A 133 11.04 11.42 8.69
N GLY A 134 9.90 11.49 7.98
CA GLY A 134 8.59 11.10 8.51
C GLY A 134 8.53 9.63 8.92
N PHE A 135 9.08 8.74 8.10
CA PHE A 135 9.15 7.31 8.42
C PHE A 135 10.04 7.03 9.64
N CYS A 136 11.21 7.66 9.74
CA CYS A 136 12.10 7.52 10.90
C CYS A 136 11.44 8.02 12.19
N LEU A 137 10.75 9.16 12.14
CA LEU A 137 10.06 9.72 13.30
C LEU A 137 8.93 8.79 13.78
N LEU A 138 8.12 8.26 12.87
CA LEU A 138 7.08 7.30 13.23
C LEU A 138 7.66 6.01 13.80
N SER A 139 8.72 5.48 13.19
CA SER A 139 9.40 4.28 13.69
C SER A 139 9.94 4.50 15.11
N TYR A 140 10.47 5.69 15.40
CA TYR A 140 10.94 6.04 16.74
C TYR A 140 9.81 6.14 17.76
N VAL A 141 8.68 6.78 17.39
CA VAL A 141 7.51 6.88 18.27
C VAL A 141 6.98 5.48 18.61
N GLN A 142 6.85 4.61 17.61
CA GLN A 142 6.34 3.25 17.82
C GLN A 142 7.26 2.42 18.72
N PHE A 143 8.58 2.50 18.50
CA PHE A 143 9.57 1.83 19.37
C PHE A 143 9.50 2.32 20.82
N SER A 144 9.26 3.62 21.02
CA SER A 144 9.12 4.20 22.36
C SER A 144 7.83 3.77 23.06
N GLU A 145 6.76 3.47 22.33
CA GLU A 145 5.50 2.98 22.91
C GLU A 145 5.64 1.52 23.37
N ASP A 146 6.33 0.67 22.61
CA ASP A 146 6.54 -0.74 22.95
C ASP A 146 7.39 -0.97 24.22
N HIS A 147 8.18 0.03 24.64
CA HIS A 147 9.09 -0.04 25.80
C HIS A 147 8.57 0.68 27.06
N LYS A 148 7.29 1.08 27.10
CA LYS A 148 6.62 1.65 28.28
C LYS A 148 5.66 0.67 28.93
#